data_AF-A0A7S1ZTA2-F1
#
_entry.id   AF-A0A7S1ZTA2-F1
#
_cell.length_a   1.000
_cell.length_b   1.000
_cell.length_c   1.000
_cell.angle_alpha   90.00
_cell.angle_beta   90.00
_cell.angle_gamma   90.00
#
_symmetry.space_group_name_H-M   'P 1'
#
loop_
_entity.id
_entity.type
_entity.pdbx_description
1 polymer ?
#
loop_
_entity_poly.entity_id
_entity_poly.type
_entity_poly.pdbx_seq_one_letter_code
_entity_poly.pdbx_strand_id
1 'polypeptide(L)'
;TATLLSTSKKTATGKKKVGAAKKAEEDKSAISDTMQKYKSILPLTRVYITLIGVVTLLGLLLGEELTQTLLALDPIRTIYGLEMWRPFTAACFLGPPSIGWLMSAYYLFEYGSSLERAYGTAQHLIFLLGQVLLLSIFSVLFGQPFFANSVITAMLHVLSRSMPNQKVKWLIFTVPYWTLPLGLMASDVLQAGSAAAALPHVLGILSGHFYFFHKFVWPKIGGEDWLSAPDFLVQRFDPNARKSSKEALSNALKGRKRGKGRKLGSA
;
A
#
# COMPACT_ATOMS: atom_id res chain seq x y z
N THR A 1 -10.15 57.09 10.44
CA THR A 1 -9.39 57.56 9.26
C THR A 1 -7.90 57.43 9.53
N ALA A 2 -7.24 56.40 9.00
CA ALA A 2 -5.79 56.39 8.74
C ALA A 2 -5.41 55.11 7.99
N THR A 3 -5.26 55.28 6.68
CA THR A 3 -4.80 54.31 5.68
C THR A 3 -3.32 54.02 5.88
N LEU A 4 -2.92 52.78 6.17
CA LEU A 4 -1.50 52.39 6.17
C LEU A 4 -1.06 51.99 4.76
N LEU A 5 -0.39 52.94 4.11
CA LEU A 5 0.22 52.84 2.79
C LEU A 5 1.38 51.82 2.76
N SER A 6 1.22 50.86 1.85
CA SER A 6 2.28 50.00 1.30
C SER A 6 3.46 50.83 0.79
N THR A 7 4.65 50.62 1.34
CA THR A 7 5.89 51.23 0.84
C THR A 7 6.70 50.21 0.05
N SER A 8 6.51 50.22 -1.27
CA SER A 8 7.32 49.48 -2.24
C SER A 8 8.67 50.19 -2.43
N LYS A 9 9.76 49.60 -1.93
CA LYS A 9 11.13 50.06 -2.23
C LYS A 9 11.50 49.70 -3.67
N LYS A 10 11.72 50.72 -4.51
CA LYS A 10 12.26 50.59 -5.89
C LYS A 10 13.78 50.77 -5.87
N THR A 11 14.50 49.90 -6.57
CA THR A 11 15.95 50.02 -6.85
C THR A 11 16.16 50.57 -8.28
N ALA A 12 17.23 51.34 -8.47
CA ALA A 12 17.47 52.25 -9.60
C ALA A 12 17.92 51.61 -10.94
N THR A 13 17.60 50.35 -11.21
CA THR A 13 17.83 49.71 -12.52
C THR A 13 16.59 48.90 -12.89
N GLY A 14 15.88 49.35 -13.93
CA GLY A 14 14.53 48.95 -14.32
C GLY A 14 14.35 47.53 -14.87
N LYS A 15 14.96 46.51 -14.27
CA LYS A 15 14.56 45.10 -14.45
C LYS A 15 13.86 44.62 -13.20
N LYS A 16 12.53 44.74 -13.25
CA LYS A 16 11.54 44.20 -12.32
C LYS A 16 11.97 42.81 -11.82
N LYS A 17 12.00 42.61 -10.49
CA LYS A 17 12.20 41.32 -9.77
C LYS A 17 11.04 40.34 -9.98
N VAL A 18 10.44 40.34 -11.17
CA VAL A 18 9.27 39.54 -11.57
C VAL A 18 9.69 38.10 -11.84
N GLY A 19 10.91 37.84 -12.31
CA GLY A 19 11.40 36.47 -12.52
C GLY A 19 11.47 35.65 -11.23
N ALA A 20 11.94 36.24 -10.13
CA ALA A 20 12.04 35.54 -8.84
C ALA A 20 10.68 35.35 -8.15
N ALA A 21 9.78 36.32 -8.25
CA ALA A 21 8.43 36.21 -7.70
C ALA A 21 7.56 35.23 -8.50
N LYS A 22 7.66 35.26 -9.84
CA LYS A 22 6.95 34.34 -10.73
C LYS A 22 7.48 32.91 -10.59
N LYS A 23 8.80 32.73 -10.49
CA LYS A 23 9.42 31.42 -10.20
C LYS A 23 9.03 30.91 -8.80
N ALA A 24 8.96 31.78 -7.78
CA ALA A 24 8.50 31.39 -6.45
C ALA A 24 6.99 31.09 -6.37
N GLU A 25 6.15 31.73 -7.18
CA GLU A 25 4.73 31.39 -7.34
C GLU A 25 4.54 30.09 -8.13
N GLU A 26 5.32 29.87 -9.18
CA GLU A 26 5.31 28.67 -10.03
C GLU A 26 5.86 27.45 -9.27
N ASP A 27 6.93 27.60 -8.48
CA ASP A 27 7.44 26.58 -7.57
C ASP A 27 6.44 26.29 -6.44
N LYS A 28 5.79 27.31 -5.87
CA LYS A 28 4.71 27.10 -4.88
C LYS A 28 3.50 26.39 -5.48
N SER A 29 3.16 26.69 -6.73
CA SER A 29 2.09 26.02 -7.50
C SER A 29 2.45 24.57 -7.79
N ALA A 30 3.67 24.30 -8.25
CA ALA A 30 4.13 22.94 -8.53
C ALA A 30 4.23 22.11 -7.24
N ILE A 31 4.71 22.70 -6.14
CA ILE A 31 4.73 22.06 -4.82
C ILE A 31 3.30 21.86 -4.30
N SER A 32 2.38 22.80 -4.50
CA SER A 32 0.99 22.62 -4.09
C SER A 32 0.28 21.55 -4.92
N ASP A 33 0.55 21.48 -6.22
CA ASP A 33 -0.06 20.50 -7.13
C ASP A 33 0.49 19.10 -6.87
N THR A 34 1.79 18.96 -6.64
CA THR A 34 2.40 17.69 -6.23
C THR A 34 1.96 17.26 -4.84
N MET A 35 1.82 18.19 -3.89
CA MET A 35 1.27 17.91 -2.56
C MET A 35 -0.20 17.51 -2.64
N GLN A 36 -1.00 18.11 -3.52
CA GLN A 36 -2.39 17.72 -3.75
C GLN A 36 -2.49 16.32 -4.37
N LYS A 37 -1.63 16.02 -5.36
CA LYS A 37 -1.53 14.66 -5.94
C LYS A 37 -1.07 13.62 -4.93
N TYR A 38 -0.12 13.95 -4.06
CA TYR A 38 0.29 13.08 -2.97
C TYR A 38 -0.84 12.88 -1.95
N LYS A 39 -1.60 13.96 -1.67
CA LYS A 39 -2.77 13.91 -0.77
C LYS A 39 -3.97 13.16 -1.34
N SER A 40 -4.04 12.91 -2.64
CA SER A 40 -5.10 12.12 -3.25
C SER A 40 -4.84 10.61 -3.24
N ILE A 41 -3.60 10.17 -2.94
CA ILE A 41 -3.26 8.75 -2.76
C ILE A 41 -3.95 8.22 -1.50
N LEU A 42 -4.33 6.95 -1.48
CA LEU A 42 -4.95 6.35 -0.29
C LEU A 42 -3.97 6.39 0.91
N PRO A 43 -4.47 6.65 2.13
CA PRO A 43 -3.64 7.06 3.26
C PRO A 43 -2.58 6.02 3.64
N LEU A 44 -2.90 4.73 3.58
CA LEU A 44 -1.98 3.69 4.05
C LEU A 44 -0.92 3.36 3.00
N THR A 45 -1.31 3.19 1.74
CA THR A 45 -0.37 2.98 0.63
C THR A 45 0.62 4.13 0.53
N ARG A 46 0.15 5.36 0.79
CA ARG A 46 1.00 6.55 0.83
C ARG A 46 2.08 6.47 1.92
N VAL A 47 1.69 6.14 3.15
CA VAL A 47 2.62 5.99 4.27
C VAL A 47 3.66 4.91 3.94
N TYR A 48 3.23 3.80 3.35
CA TYR A 48 4.13 2.71 2.99
C TYR A 48 5.17 3.10 1.92
N ILE A 49 4.74 3.78 0.85
CA ILE A 49 5.66 4.28 -0.19
C ILE A 49 6.65 5.30 0.39
N THR A 50 6.19 6.19 1.28
CA THR A 50 7.11 7.12 1.94
C THR A 50 8.10 6.42 2.85
N LEU A 51 7.69 5.36 3.53
CA LEU A 51 8.57 4.59 4.39
C LEU A 51 9.67 3.90 3.58
N ILE A 52 9.33 3.35 2.41
CA ILE A 52 10.31 2.80 1.45
C ILE A 52 11.26 3.89 0.96
N GLY A 53 10.75 5.07 0.61
CA GLY A 53 11.57 6.20 0.18
C GLY A 53 12.55 6.65 1.26
N VAL A 54 12.10 6.75 2.51
CA VAL A 54 12.94 7.09 3.67
C VAL A 54 13.99 6.01 3.92
N VAL A 55 13.61 4.73 3.88
CA VAL A 55 14.53 3.60 4.04
C VAL A 55 15.60 3.60 2.94
N THR A 56 15.20 3.85 1.69
CA THR A 56 16.13 3.94 0.55
C THR A 56 17.09 5.13 0.72
N LEU A 57 16.57 6.28 1.16
CA LEU A 57 17.39 7.47 1.41
C LEU A 57 18.37 7.26 2.58
N LEU A 58 17.95 6.60 3.65
CA LEU A 58 18.84 6.17 4.72
C LEU A 58 19.92 5.23 4.18
N GLY A 59 19.55 4.31 3.28
CA GLY A 59 20.48 3.44 2.56
C GLY A 59 21.59 4.19 1.83
N LEU A 60 21.22 5.26 1.13
CA LEU A 60 22.15 6.11 0.40
C LEU A 60 23.05 6.96 1.32
N LEU A 61 22.55 7.36 2.50
CA LEU A 61 23.30 8.19 3.45
C LEU A 61 24.28 7.39 4.31
N LEU A 62 23.88 6.22 4.79
CA LEU A 62 24.67 5.39 5.72
C LEU A 62 25.61 4.42 4.97
N GLY A 63 25.41 4.22 3.67
CA GLY A 63 26.09 3.21 2.88
C GLY A 63 25.41 1.84 2.97
N GLU A 64 25.65 1.01 1.95
CA GLU A 64 24.91 -0.25 1.77
C GLU A 64 25.18 -1.26 2.89
N GLU A 65 26.43 -1.41 3.34
CA GLU A 65 26.80 -2.43 4.34
C GLU A 65 26.20 -2.15 5.73
N LEU A 66 26.28 -0.89 6.18
CA LEU A 66 25.70 -0.49 7.46
C LEU A 66 24.18 -0.58 7.42
N THR A 67 23.57 -0.17 6.31
CA THR A 67 22.11 -0.23 6.13
C THR A 67 21.61 -1.66 6.13
N GLN A 68 22.30 -2.57 5.44
CA GLN A 68 21.94 -3.97 5.45
C GLN A 68 22.05 -4.56 6.86
N THR A 69 23.11 -4.24 7.60
CA THR A 69 23.28 -4.72 8.99
C THR A 69 22.19 -4.19 9.95
N LEU A 70 21.74 -2.94 9.76
CA LEU A 70 20.73 -2.31 10.61
C LEU A 70 19.31 -2.73 10.25
N LEU A 71 18.99 -2.91 8.97
CA LEU A 71 17.62 -3.13 8.49
C LEU A 71 17.29 -4.59 8.18
N ALA A 72 18.29 -5.44 7.95
CA ALA A 72 18.07 -6.85 7.67
C ALA A 72 17.37 -7.53 8.84
N LEU A 73 16.49 -8.47 8.49
CA LEU A 73 15.89 -9.35 9.47
C LEU A 73 16.95 -10.33 9.98
N ASP A 74 17.31 -10.17 11.26
CA ASP A 74 18.14 -11.12 12.00
C ASP A 74 17.27 -11.72 13.12
N PRO A 75 16.95 -13.03 13.08
CA PRO A 75 16.07 -13.66 14.06
C PRO A 75 16.63 -13.61 15.48
N ILE A 76 17.95 -13.73 15.63
CA ILE A 76 18.60 -13.76 16.96
C ILE A 76 18.47 -12.38 17.59
N ARG A 77 18.79 -11.33 16.85
CA ARG A 77 18.68 -9.95 17.35
C ARG A 77 17.23 -9.50 17.52
N THR A 78 16.32 -9.94 16.66
CA THR A 78 14.90 -9.60 16.77
C THR A 78 14.28 -10.19 18.04
N ILE A 79 14.56 -11.46 18.35
CA ILE A 79 13.96 -12.17 19.48
C ILE A 79 14.69 -11.87 20.79
N TYR A 80 16.03 -11.99 20.80
CA TYR A 80 16.83 -11.81 22.02
C TYR A 80 17.20 -10.34 22.29
N GLY A 81 17.29 -9.51 21.24
CA GLY A 81 17.58 -8.08 21.35
C GLY A 81 16.34 -7.18 21.41
N LEU A 82 15.14 -7.74 21.33
CA LEU A 82 13.84 -7.02 21.30
C LEU A 82 13.74 -5.96 20.17
N GLU A 83 14.46 -6.17 19.07
CA GLU A 83 14.48 -5.25 17.94
C GLU A 83 13.26 -5.45 17.00
N MET A 84 12.06 -5.19 17.52
CA MET A 84 10.78 -5.44 16.83
C MET A 84 10.57 -4.63 15.54
N TRP A 85 11.39 -3.60 15.28
CA TRP A 85 11.32 -2.81 14.06
C TRP A 85 11.92 -3.54 12.84
N ARG A 86 12.77 -4.55 13.03
CA ARG A 86 13.47 -5.26 11.94
C ARG A 86 12.53 -5.88 10.88
N PRO A 87 11.45 -6.58 11.25
CA PRO A 87 10.43 -7.02 10.31
C PRO A 87 9.85 -5.89 9.44
N PHE A 88 9.58 -4.75 10.05
CA PHE A 88 9.00 -3.60 9.34
C PHE A 88 10.01 -2.98 8.39
N THR A 89 11.27 -2.85 8.80
CA THR A 89 12.33 -2.33 7.92
C THR A 89 12.65 -3.29 6.79
N ALA A 90 12.66 -4.60 7.05
CA ALA A 90 12.87 -5.63 6.04
C ALA A 90 11.75 -5.68 4.98
N ALA A 91 10.52 -5.35 5.37
CA ALA A 91 9.39 -5.18 4.45
C ALA A 91 9.51 -3.90 3.60
N CYS A 92 10.23 -2.88 4.06
CA CYS A 92 10.35 -1.59 3.38
C CYS A 92 11.63 -1.42 2.56
N PHE A 93 12.55 -2.38 2.63
CA PHE A 93 13.81 -2.31 1.91
C PHE A 93 13.71 -3.00 0.55
N LEU A 94 13.68 -2.20 -0.53
CA LEU A 94 13.67 -2.68 -1.93
C LEU A 94 15.08 -2.84 -2.52
N GLY A 95 16.12 -2.42 -1.79
CA GLY A 95 17.49 -2.38 -2.30
C GLY A 95 17.89 -1.02 -2.89
N PRO A 96 19.03 -0.96 -3.59
CA PRO A 96 19.55 0.28 -4.16
C PRO A 96 18.65 0.82 -5.26
N PRO A 97 18.63 2.16 -5.46
CA PRO A 97 17.82 2.78 -6.50
C PRO A 97 18.27 2.30 -7.88
N SER A 98 17.38 1.56 -8.55
CA SER A 98 17.58 0.96 -9.87
C SER A 98 16.26 0.96 -10.65
N ILE A 99 16.29 0.56 -11.92
CA ILE A 99 15.06 0.39 -12.70
C ILE A 99 14.12 -0.65 -12.06
N GLY A 100 14.68 -1.73 -11.48
CA GLY A 100 13.91 -2.75 -10.76
C GLY A 100 13.26 -2.20 -9.49
N TRP A 101 13.97 -1.33 -8.76
CA TRP A 101 13.41 -0.61 -7.61
C TRP A 101 12.22 0.26 -8.04
N LEU A 102 12.34 1.00 -9.15
CA LEU A 102 11.27 1.87 -9.63
C LEU A 102 10.04 1.08 -10.07
N MET A 103 10.24 -0.03 -10.77
CA MET A 103 9.16 -0.93 -11.17
C MET A 103 8.46 -1.54 -9.94
N SER A 104 9.24 -1.98 -8.95
CA SER A 104 8.71 -2.51 -7.69
C SER A 104 7.92 -1.47 -6.90
N ALA A 105 8.42 -0.23 -6.83
CA ALA A 105 7.71 0.89 -6.21
C ALA A 105 6.40 1.23 -6.96
N TYR A 106 6.42 1.17 -8.30
CA TYR A 106 5.21 1.34 -9.11
C TYR A 106 4.19 0.22 -8.86
N TYR A 107 4.63 -1.04 -8.84
CA TYR A 107 3.76 -2.18 -8.53
C TYR A 107 3.16 -2.08 -7.14
N LEU A 108 3.95 -1.65 -6.16
CA LEU A 108 3.44 -1.39 -4.82
C LEU A 108 2.36 -0.30 -4.82
N PHE A 109 2.59 0.80 -5.52
CA PHE A 109 1.60 1.88 -5.62
C PHE A 109 0.31 1.41 -6.28
N GLU A 110 0.40 0.73 -7.43
CA GLU A 110 -0.74 0.27 -8.20
C GLU A 110 -1.56 -0.77 -7.43
N TYR A 111 -0.90 -1.84 -6.97
CA TYR A 111 -1.57 -2.96 -6.31
C TYR A 111 -1.95 -2.62 -4.87
N GLY A 112 -1.13 -1.88 -4.14
CA GLY A 112 -1.46 -1.37 -2.80
C GLY A 112 -2.69 -0.47 -2.83
N SER A 113 -2.70 0.53 -3.73
CA SER A 113 -3.83 1.45 -3.86
C SER A 113 -5.11 0.74 -4.32
N SER A 114 -4.99 -0.24 -5.21
CA SER A 114 -6.13 -1.03 -5.68
C SER A 114 -6.69 -1.91 -4.56
N LEU A 115 -5.83 -2.56 -3.76
CA LEU A 115 -6.22 -3.39 -2.63
C LEU A 115 -6.85 -2.57 -1.49
N GLU A 116 -6.26 -1.41 -1.15
CA GLU A 116 -6.79 -0.49 -0.14
C GLU A 116 -8.14 0.11 -0.58
N ARG A 117 -8.33 0.37 -1.88
CA ARG A 117 -9.61 0.82 -2.42
C ARG A 117 -10.68 -0.28 -2.42
N ALA A 118 -10.29 -1.52 -2.67
CA ALA A 118 -11.21 -2.66 -2.75
C ALA A 118 -11.72 -3.09 -1.37
N TYR A 119 -10.86 -3.13 -0.35
CA TYR A 119 -11.18 -3.68 0.97
C TYR A 119 -11.26 -2.64 2.10
N GLY A 120 -10.85 -1.41 1.85
CA GLY A 120 -10.77 -0.36 2.86
C GLY A 120 -9.42 -0.32 3.57
N THR A 121 -9.13 0.83 4.19
CA THR A 121 -7.85 1.16 4.82
C THR A 121 -7.57 0.25 6.02
N ALA A 122 -8.57 0.01 6.86
CA ALA A 122 -8.44 -0.80 8.07
C ALA A 122 -8.14 -2.27 7.73
N GLN A 123 -8.81 -2.83 6.71
CA GLN A 123 -8.57 -4.20 6.27
C GLN A 123 -7.20 -4.32 5.58
N HIS A 124 -6.78 -3.31 4.83
CA HIS A 124 -5.45 -3.27 4.22
C HIS A 124 -4.33 -3.21 5.27
N LEU A 125 -4.56 -2.53 6.40
CA LEU A 125 -3.63 -2.52 7.53
C LEU A 125 -3.45 -3.91 8.14
N ILE A 126 -4.55 -4.63 8.41
CA ILE A 126 -4.50 -6.00 8.92
C ILE A 126 -3.82 -6.94 7.94
N PHE A 127 -4.09 -6.76 6.64
CA PHE A 127 -3.40 -7.50 5.59
C PHE A 127 -1.88 -7.27 5.67
N LEU A 128 -1.41 -6.02 5.72
CA LEU A 128 0.01 -5.70 5.80
C LEU A 128 0.68 -6.27 7.05
N LEU A 129 0.04 -6.13 8.22
CA LEU A 129 0.57 -6.70 9.46
C LEU A 129 0.67 -8.23 9.38
N GLY A 130 -0.35 -8.88 8.82
CA GLY A 130 -0.34 -10.32 8.59
C GLY A 130 0.76 -10.75 7.61
N GLN A 131 0.99 -9.97 6.54
CA GLN A 131 2.09 -10.24 5.60
C GLN A 131 3.46 -10.05 6.26
N VAL A 132 3.68 -8.98 7.04
CA VAL A 132 4.94 -8.76 7.75
C VAL A 132 5.22 -9.92 8.71
N LEU A 133 4.21 -10.38 9.47
CA LEU A 133 4.36 -11.50 10.40
C LEU A 133 4.67 -12.81 9.66
N LEU A 134 3.86 -13.19 8.67
CA LEU A 134 4.04 -14.45 7.93
C LEU A 134 5.34 -14.47 7.13
N LEU A 135 5.66 -13.38 6.43
CA LEU A 135 6.88 -13.28 5.65
C LEU A 135 8.12 -13.20 6.54
N SER A 136 8.04 -12.67 7.76
CA SER A 136 9.16 -12.76 8.71
C SER A 136 9.47 -14.21 9.10
N ILE A 137 8.43 -15.03 9.32
CA ILE A 137 8.61 -16.46 9.61
C ILE A 137 9.24 -17.17 8.41
N PHE A 138 8.74 -16.92 7.19
CA PHE A 138 9.32 -17.49 5.97
C PHE A 138 10.73 -16.99 5.69
N SER A 139 10.99 -15.71 5.92
CA SER A 139 12.30 -15.08 5.77
C SER A 139 13.35 -15.75 6.66
N VAL A 140 13.01 -16.04 7.92
CA VAL A 140 13.88 -16.79 8.84
C VAL A 140 14.09 -18.23 8.38
N LEU A 141 13.05 -18.90 7.89
CA LEU A 141 13.14 -20.30 7.43
C LEU A 141 13.98 -20.47 6.15
N PHE A 142 13.88 -19.53 5.22
CA PHE A 142 14.55 -19.57 3.92
C PHE A 142 15.84 -18.72 3.86
N GLY A 143 16.23 -18.10 4.96
CA GLY A 143 17.45 -17.28 5.05
C GLY A 143 17.44 -16.03 4.16
N GLN A 144 16.26 -15.44 3.91
CA GLN A 144 16.12 -14.25 3.08
C GLN A 144 16.00 -12.99 3.95
N PRO A 145 17.01 -12.10 4.05
CA PRO A 145 17.01 -10.99 5.00
C PRO A 145 16.00 -9.87 4.68
N PHE A 146 15.54 -9.79 3.43
CA PHE A 146 14.60 -8.76 2.94
C PHE A 146 13.46 -9.41 2.16
N PHE A 147 12.25 -8.88 2.31
CA PHE A 147 11.05 -9.47 1.73
C PHE A 147 10.04 -8.43 1.19
N ALA A 148 10.51 -7.22 0.87
CA ALA A 148 9.65 -6.18 0.30
C ALA A 148 8.96 -6.60 -1.01
N ASN A 149 9.71 -7.24 -1.92
CA ASN A 149 9.16 -7.78 -3.17
C ASN A 149 8.15 -8.91 -2.93
N SER A 150 8.31 -9.65 -1.83
CA SER A 150 7.32 -10.65 -1.40
C SER A 150 6.01 -10.00 -0.98
N VAL A 151 6.05 -8.87 -0.26
CA VAL A 151 4.83 -8.12 0.11
C VAL A 151 4.09 -7.63 -1.14
N ILE A 152 4.82 -7.08 -2.11
CA ILE A 152 4.25 -6.61 -3.39
C ILE A 152 3.57 -7.79 -4.12
N THR A 153 4.26 -8.92 -4.20
CA THR A 153 3.74 -10.12 -4.87
C THR A 153 2.53 -10.69 -4.12
N ALA A 154 2.50 -10.63 -2.79
CA ALA A 154 1.36 -11.05 -1.99
C ALA A 154 0.12 -10.17 -2.24
N MET A 155 0.29 -8.85 -2.31
CA MET A 155 -0.79 -7.93 -2.69
C MET A 155 -1.36 -8.27 -4.07
N LEU A 156 -0.47 -8.42 -5.05
CA LEU A 156 -0.85 -8.80 -6.40
C LEU A 156 -1.55 -10.16 -6.43
N HIS A 157 -1.06 -11.13 -5.66
CA HIS A 157 -1.67 -12.45 -5.59
C HIS A 157 -3.11 -12.36 -5.07
N VAL A 158 -3.34 -11.73 -3.92
CA VAL A 158 -4.69 -11.57 -3.35
C VAL A 158 -5.62 -10.83 -4.32
N LEU A 159 -5.13 -9.77 -4.95
CA LEU A 159 -5.91 -8.98 -5.89
C LEU A 159 -6.24 -9.80 -7.16
N SER A 160 -5.28 -10.55 -7.69
CA SER A 160 -5.47 -11.42 -8.85
C SER A 160 -6.49 -12.53 -8.62
N ARG A 161 -6.54 -13.08 -7.41
CA ARG A 161 -7.53 -14.09 -7.02
C ARG A 161 -8.91 -13.52 -6.77
N SER A 162 -9.01 -12.24 -6.40
CA SER A 162 -10.31 -11.57 -6.24
C SER A 162 -11.01 -11.25 -7.56
N MET A 163 -10.24 -11.01 -8.63
CA MET A 163 -10.75 -10.65 -9.96
C MET A 163 -10.10 -11.50 -11.07
N PRO A 164 -10.26 -12.84 -11.07
CA PRO A 164 -9.46 -13.74 -11.91
C PRO A 164 -9.72 -13.58 -13.41
N ASN A 165 -10.93 -13.18 -13.80
CA ASN A 165 -11.36 -13.03 -15.19
C ASN A 165 -11.05 -11.64 -15.77
N GLN A 166 -10.54 -10.72 -14.95
CA GLN A 166 -10.17 -9.39 -15.43
C GLN A 166 -8.95 -9.50 -16.33
N LYS A 167 -8.98 -8.81 -17.48
CA LYS A 167 -7.85 -8.72 -18.40
C LYS A 167 -7.07 -7.46 -18.08
N VAL A 168 -5.77 -7.60 -17.86
CA VAL A 168 -4.88 -6.47 -17.55
C VAL A 168 -3.77 -6.41 -18.58
N LYS A 169 -3.41 -5.19 -18.99
CA LYS A 169 -2.27 -4.94 -19.88
C LYS A 169 -0.98 -5.06 -19.07
N TRP A 170 -0.20 -6.11 -19.34
CA TRP A 170 1.13 -6.31 -18.80
C TRP A 170 2.16 -5.85 -19.83
N LEU A 171 2.64 -4.62 -19.64
CA LEU A 171 3.50 -3.86 -20.55
C LEU A 171 2.91 -3.64 -21.96
N ILE A 172 2.87 -4.70 -22.78
CA ILE A 172 2.43 -4.68 -24.18
C ILE A 172 1.34 -5.73 -24.42
N PHE A 173 1.35 -6.83 -23.66
CA PHE A 173 0.43 -7.94 -23.85
C PHE A 173 -0.75 -7.87 -22.88
N THR A 174 -1.92 -8.33 -23.31
CA THR A 174 -3.07 -8.47 -22.42
C THR A 174 -3.07 -9.87 -21.83
N VAL A 175 -2.91 -9.96 -20.51
CA VAL A 175 -2.87 -11.22 -19.78
C VAL A 175 -4.02 -11.29 -18.78
N PRO A 176 -4.52 -12.50 -18.48
CA PRO A 176 -5.52 -12.66 -17.43
C PRO A 176 -4.91 -12.33 -16.07
N TYR A 177 -5.70 -11.77 -15.16
CA TYR A 177 -5.17 -11.21 -13.92
C TYR A 177 -4.48 -12.26 -13.04
N TRP A 178 -4.98 -13.50 -13.05
CA TRP A 178 -4.45 -14.61 -12.27
C TRP A 178 -3.01 -15.03 -12.64
N THR A 179 -2.55 -14.76 -13.87
CA THR A 179 -1.17 -15.08 -14.29
C THR A 179 -0.17 -13.99 -13.93
N LEU A 180 -0.62 -12.80 -13.51
CA LEU A 180 0.27 -11.68 -13.23
C LEU A 180 1.31 -11.94 -12.14
N PRO A 181 1.02 -12.61 -11.01
CA PRO A 181 2.06 -12.90 -10.01
C PRO A 181 3.22 -13.71 -10.59
N LEU A 182 2.91 -14.65 -11.49
CA LEU A 182 3.92 -15.46 -12.19
C LEU A 182 4.63 -14.65 -13.27
N GLY A 183 3.92 -13.74 -13.95
CA GLY A 183 4.50 -12.78 -14.89
C GLY A 183 5.53 -11.89 -14.23
N LEU A 184 5.21 -11.30 -13.07
CA LEU A 184 6.17 -10.49 -12.31
C LEU A 184 7.39 -11.28 -11.86
N MET A 185 7.18 -12.50 -11.38
CA MET A 185 8.28 -13.39 -11.04
C MET A 185 9.20 -13.64 -12.23
N ALA A 186 8.62 -13.89 -13.41
CA ALA A 186 9.40 -14.11 -14.63
C ALA A 186 10.15 -12.83 -15.08
N SER A 187 9.53 -11.65 -15.00
CA SER A 187 10.21 -10.40 -15.36
C SER A 187 11.40 -10.09 -14.45
N ASP A 188 11.25 -10.34 -13.14
CA ASP A 188 12.30 -10.03 -12.17
C ASP A 188 13.46 -11.02 -12.26
N VAL A 189 13.18 -12.31 -12.53
CA VAL A 189 14.22 -13.30 -12.84
C VAL A 189 14.99 -12.94 -14.11
N LEU A 190 14.29 -12.50 -15.16
CA LEU A 190 14.92 -12.08 -16.41
C LEU A 190 15.77 -10.82 -16.22
N GLN A 191 15.30 -9.86 -15.42
CA GLN A 191 16.03 -8.63 -15.14
C GLN A 191 17.25 -8.87 -14.25
N ALA A 192 17.14 -9.72 -13.23
CA ALA A 192 18.22 -10.06 -12.32
C ALA A 192 19.23 -11.06 -12.92
N GLY A 193 18.84 -11.80 -13.96
CA GLY A 193 19.65 -12.87 -14.55
C GLY A 193 19.89 -14.07 -13.63
N SER A 194 19.14 -14.18 -12.54
CA SER A 194 19.33 -15.20 -11.51
C SER A 194 18.01 -15.80 -11.06
N ALA A 195 17.97 -17.13 -10.98
CA ALA A 195 16.81 -17.86 -10.43
C ALA A 195 16.54 -17.54 -8.96
N ALA A 196 17.55 -17.03 -8.22
CA ALA A 196 17.37 -16.63 -6.82
C ALA A 196 16.36 -15.47 -6.67
N ALA A 197 16.21 -14.63 -7.71
CA ALA A 197 15.21 -13.56 -7.72
C ALA A 197 13.77 -14.07 -7.75
N ALA A 198 13.53 -15.35 -8.07
CA ALA A 198 12.19 -15.95 -7.99
C ALA A 198 11.73 -16.15 -6.54
N LEU A 199 12.67 -16.35 -5.61
CA LEU A 199 12.37 -16.77 -4.24
C LEU A 199 11.46 -15.75 -3.51
N PRO A 200 11.72 -14.42 -3.54
CA PRO A 200 10.81 -13.44 -2.96
C PRO A 200 9.38 -13.53 -3.50
N HIS A 201 9.21 -13.77 -4.80
CA HIS A 201 7.87 -13.90 -5.40
C HIS A 201 7.18 -15.18 -4.98
N VAL A 202 7.90 -16.30 -4.91
CA VAL A 202 7.35 -17.57 -4.40
C VAL A 202 6.85 -17.40 -2.97
N LEU A 203 7.66 -16.80 -2.10
CA LEU A 203 7.28 -16.52 -0.71
C LEU A 203 6.04 -15.60 -0.63
N GLY A 204 5.98 -14.57 -1.48
CA GLY A 204 4.84 -13.68 -1.58
C GLY A 204 3.56 -14.37 -2.09
N ILE A 205 3.68 -15.27 -3.06
CA ILE A 205 2.55 -16.08 -3.55
C ILE A 205 2.05 -17.00 -2.42
N LEU A 206 2.95 -17.67 -1.70
CA LEU A 206 2.59 -18.55 -0.59
C LEU A 206 1.90 -17.78 0.54
N SER A 207 2.46 -16.64 0.97
CA SER A 207 1.88 -15.82 2.04
C SER A 207 0.56 -15.17 1.61
N GLY A 208 0.46 -14.72 0.37
CA GLY A 208 -0.76 -14.19 -0.22
C GLY A 208 -1.86 -15.26 -0.34
N HIS A 209 -1.49 -16.48 -0.73
CA HIS A 209 -2.41 -17.61 -0.81
C HIS A 209 -2.94 -17.99 0.57
N PHE A 210 -2.07 -18.05 1.58
CA PHE A 210 -2.46 -18.31 2.97
C PHE A 210 -3.49 -17.28 3.46
N TYR A 211 -3.22 -15.99 3.22
CA TYR A 211 -4.17 -14.92 3.57
C TYR A 211 -5.49 -15.06 2.80
N PHE A 212 -5.43 -15.29 1.47
CA PHE A 212 -6.62 -15.43 0.64
C PHE A 212 -7.50 -16.60 1.11
N PHE A 213 -6.89 -17.74 1.43
CA PHE A 213 -7.60 -18.91 1.96
C PHE A 213 -8.31 -18.58 3.27
N HIS A 214 -7.60 -18.05 4.26
CA HIS A 214 -8.19 -17.76 5.57
C HIS A 214 -9.21 -16.62 5.54
N LYS A 215 -9.08 -15.66 4.62
CA LYS A 215 -10.00 -14.52 4.53
C LYS A 215 -11.25 -14.82 3.69
N PHE A 216 -11.11 -15.52 2.57
CA PHE A 216 -12.20 -15.67 1.60
C PHE A 216 -12.76 -17.08 1.48
N VAL A 217 -11.98 -18.11 1.83
CA VAL A 217 -12.38 -19.51 1.65
C VAL A 217 -12.83 -20.09 2.99
N TRP A 218 -12.04 -19.90 4.05
CA TRP A 218 -12.31 -20.42 5.39
C TRP A 218 -13.70 -20.02 5.94
N PRO A 219 -14.15 -18.75 5.83
CA PRO A 219 -15.47 -18.37 6.31
C PRO A 219 -16.62 -18.98 5.51
N LYS A 220 -16.39 -19.35 4.24
CA LYS A 220 -17.40 -20.00 3.40
C LYS A 220 -17.60 -21.47 3.74
N ILE A 221 -16.61 -22.10 4.36
CA ILE A 221 -16.65 -23.51 4.78
C ILE A 221 -17.21 -23.65 6.21
N GLY A 222 -17.52 -22.53 6.87
CA GLY A 222 -18.09 -22.49 8.22
C GLY A 222 -17.09 -22.12 9.32
N GLY A 223 -15.88 -21.70 8.97
CA GLY A 223 -14.92 -21.13 9.92
C GLY A 223 -15.23 -19.67 10.28
N GLU A 224 -14.66 -19.19 11.39
CA GLU A 224 -14.78 -17.78 11.78
C GLU A 224 -13.77 -16.90 11.03
N ASP A 225 -14.15 -15.65 10.70
CA ASP A 225 -13.29 -14.68 10.03
C ASP A 225 -12.44 -13.88 11.03
N TRP A 226 -11.37 -14.51 11.49
CA TRP A 226 -10.40 -13.93 12.42
C TRP A 226 -9.46 -12.89 11.79
N LEU A 227 -9.39 -12.82 10.46
CA LEU A 227 -8.62 -11.80 9.73
C LEU A 227 -9.46 -10.57 9.40
N SER A 228 -10.62 -10.39 10.03
CA SER A 228 -11.41 -9.16 9.92
C SER A 228 -10.83 -8.02 10.73
N ALA A 229 -10.80 -6.83 10.12
CA ALA A 229 -10.39 -5.63 10.83
C ALA A 229 -11.30 -5.35 12.02
N PRO A 230 -10.76 -5.20 13.25
CA PRO A 230 -11.56 -4.88 14.41
C PRO A 230 -12.28 -3.55 14.26
N ASP A 231 -13.46 -3.45 14.86
CA ASP A 231 -14.40 -2.33 14.74
C ASP A 231 -13.79 -0.96 15.03
N PHE A 232 -12.83 -0.89 15.95
CA PHE A 232 -12.16 0.37 16.30
C PHE A 232 -11.25 0.87 15.18
N LEU A 233 -10.58 -0.02 14.44
CA LEU A 233 -9.75 0.35 13.29
C LEU A 233 -10.62 0.85 12.13
N VAL A 234 -11.71 0.14 11.86
CA VAL A 234 -12.68 0.55 10.83
C VAL A 234 -13.27 1.92 11.16
N GLN A 235 -13.58 2.19 12.44
CA GLN A 235 -14.06 3.50 12.88
C GLN A 235 -13.02 4.61 12.68
N ARG A 236 -11.74 4.30 12.92
CA ARG A 236 -10.66 5.29 12.81
C ARG A 236 -10.29 5.60 11.37
N PHE A 237 -10.20 4.58 10.51
CA PHE A 237 -9.65 4.72 9.17
C PHE A 237 -10.72 4.77 8.07
N ASP A 238 -11.88 4.13 8.24
CA ASP A 238 -12.94 4.06 7.24
C ASP A 238 -14.31 4.51 7.80
N PRO A 239 -14.44 5.74 8.35
CA PRO A 239 -15.67 6.20 9.00
C PRO A 239 -16.87 6.26 8.03
N ASN A 240 -16.62 6.49 6.74
CA ASN A 240 -17.65 6.58 5.71
C ASN A 240 -18.23 5.21 5.35
N ALA A 241 -17.41 4.15 5.35
CA ALA A 241 -17.87 2.79 5.08
C ALA A 241 -18.90 2.35 6.13
N ARG A 242 -18.61 2.61 7.42
CA ARG A 242 -19.53 2.27 8.52
C ARG A 242 -20.81 3.10 8.51
N LYS A 243 -20.75 4.39 8.16
CA LYS A 243 -21.95 5.24 8.00
C LYS A 243 -22.86 4.68 6.92
N SER A 244 -22.31 4.33 5.76
CA SER A 244 -23.05 3.70 4.66
C SER A 244 -23.70 2.38 5.09
N SER A 245 -22.96 1.49 5.79
CA SER A 245 -23.53 0.24 6.30
C SER A 245 -24.66 0.45 7.32
N LYS A 246 -24.52 1.42 8.24
CA LYS A 246 -25.57 1.77 9.22
C LYS A 246 -26.82 2.34 8.54
N GLU A 247 -26.64 3.21 7.54
CA GLU A 247 -27.73 3.78 6.75
C GLU A 247 -28.44 2.70 5.93
N ALA A 248 -27.70 1.81 5.27
CA ALA A 248 -28.25 0.66 4.54
C ALA A 248 -29.06 -0.27 5.46
N LEU A 249 -28.53 -0.59 6.64
CA LEU A 249 -29.24 -1.40 7.64
C LEU A 249 -30.51 -0.69 8.15
N SER A 250 -30.43 0.61 8.46
CA SER A 250 -31.58 1.42 8.87
C SER A 250 -32.66 1.45 7.79
N ASN A 251 -32.28 1.62 6.53
CA ASN A 251 -33.19 1.61 5.38
C ASN A 251 -33.83 0.22 5.19
N ALA A 252 -33.06 -0.86 5.33
CA ALA A 252 -33.59 -2.23 5.27
C ALA A 252 -34.58 -2.51 6.41
N LEU A 253 -34.27 -2.08 7.64
CA LEU A 253 -35.16 -2.21 8.80
C LEU A 253 -36.45 -1.39 8.64
N LYS A 254 -36.36 -0.16 8.12
CA LYS A 254 -37.52 0.68 7.78
C LYS A 254 -38.38 0.05 6.69
N GLY A 255 -37.78 -0.51 5.64
CA GLY A 255 -38.47 -1.25 4.58
C GLY A 255 -39.23 -2.46 5.11
N ARG A 256 -38.61 -3.25 5.99
CA ARG A 256 -39.25 -4.40 6.66
C ARG A 256 -40.43 -3.98 7.54
N LYS A 257 -40.33 -2.85 8.27
CA LYS A 257 -41.45 -2.30 9.06
C LYS A 257 -42.60 -1.82 8.17
N ARG A 258 -42.32 -1.21 7.02
CA ARG A 258 -43.34 -0.74 6.06
C ARG A 258 -44.09 -1.88 5.38
N GLY A 259 -43.41 -3.01 5.13
CA GLY A 259 -44.03 -4.22 4.55
C GLY A 259 -44.96 -4.99 5.50
N LYS A 260 -44.71 -4.92 6.82
CA LYS A 260 -45.53 -5.62 7.83
C LYS A 260 -46.89 -4.96 8.13
N GLY A 261 -47.14 -3.76 7.60
CA GLY A 261 -48.37 -2.98 7.81
C GLY A 261 -49.40 -3.02 6.68
N ARG A 262 -49.11 -3.62 5.52
CA ARG A 262 -50.11 -3.81 4.44
C ARG A 262 -50.96 -5.04 4.78
N LYS A 263 -51.98 -4.85 5.64
CA LYS A 263 -53.12 -5.76 5.69
C LYS A 263 -53.74 -5.81 4.29
N LEU A 264 -53.73 -7.01 3.69
CA LEU A 264 -54.59 -7.35 2.56
C LEU A 264 -56.03 -7.28 3.05
N GLY A 265 -56.77 -6.27 2.63
CA GLY A 265 -58.15 -6.09 3.05
C GLY A 265 -58.87 -5.04 2.21
N SER A 266 -59.37 -5.46 1.05
CA SER A 266 -60.80 -5.39 0.74
C SER A 266 -61.02 -6.15 -0.58
N ALA A 267 -61.52 -7.38 -0.46
CA ALA A 267 -62.36 -8.02 -1.47
C ALA A 267 -63.70 -8.28 -0.79
#